data_AF-A0A6G2KJ32-F1
#
_entry.id   AF-A0A6G2KJ32-F1
#
_cell.length_a   1.000
_cell.length_b   1.000
_cell.length_c   1.000
_cell.angle_alpha   90.00
_cell.angle_beta   90.00
_cell.angle_gamma   90.00
#
_symmetry.space_group_name_H-M   'P 1'
#
loop_
_entity.id
_entity.type
_entity.pdbx_description
1 polymer ?
#
loop_
_entity_poly.entity_id
_entity_poly.type
_entity_poly.pdbx_seq_one_letter_code
_entity_poly.pdbx_strand_id
1 'polypeptide(L)'
;MFQLDGEKPYEYFIIKDEWGNKHKVVARFTFAKDTARMPKGGIVAGNLPHGKHAQTNLGVSLLRGGRELNMDQNLIQTYNPLERWWGAEIEFPPALDEFFGINNNKQDATNFTAMTKHFIRVQDDERVSGDESENTGSDGEEDMSRIVSTMLRRIRSMRRGIKKQEEGRKSIKDERHDKDGSPQPTVFTSKIENRRAEGHTGTTDQQMIEQTKEERIENVKQKIKDYVPPSELDQKALSIVEDKENVRFQKGELSGFFLFDINFSGGVEIITINTNHNAYKNLLSLVEDLPNEMTIEEAVVRLTNAKKGLRLLLSSWARMEDEKAHNDKKRKELGDTRYDWCKMMDEFLDI
;
A
#
# COMPACT_ATOMS: atom_id res chain seq x y z
N MET A 1 0.59 -25.23 0.02
CA MET A 1 1.25 -23.90 0.09
C MET A 1 0.23 -22.78 0.02
N PHE A 2 -0.76 -22.89 -0.86
CA PHE A 2 -1.86 -21.93 -0.98
C PHE A 2 -3.09 -22.36 -0.17
N GLN A 3 -3.96 -21.40 0.11
CA GLN A 3 -5.30 -21.53 0.68
C GLN A 3 -6.28 -20.70 -0.16
N LEU A 4 -7.57 -20.96 -0.04
CA LEU A 4 -8.60 -20.21 -0.75
C LEU A 4 -8.65 -18.74 -0.26
N ASP A 5 -8.95 -17.80 -1.17
CA ASP A 5 -9.11 -16.37 -0.87
C ASP A 5 -10.40 -16.08 -0.07
N GLY A 6 -10.35 -16.28 1.26
CA GLY A 6 -11.41 -15.92 2.19
C GLY A 6 -12.73 -16.67 1.98
N GLU A 7 -13.85 -16.00 2.28
CA GLU A 7 -15.21 -16.58 2.20
C GLU A 7 -15.76 -16.68 0.76
N LYS A 8 -15.16 -15.98 -0.22
CA LYS A 8 -15.60 -15.97 -1.63
C LYS A 8 -14.44 -16.24 -2.60
N PRO A 9 -13.84 -17.43 -2.60
CA PRO A 9 -12.68 -17.73 -3.43
C PRO A 9 -13.02 -18.02 -4.89
N TYR A 10 -14.31 -18.05 -5.23
CA TYR A 10 -14.81 -18.29 -6.58
C TYR A 10 -15.61 -17.10 -7.08
N GLU A 11 -15.44 -16.79 -8.36
CA GLU A 11 -16.38 -15.97 -9.14
C GLU A 11 -16.94 -16.82 -10.27
N TYR A 12 -18.23 -16.64 -10.57
CA TYR A 12 -18.92 -17.43 -11.58
C TYR A 12 -19.48 -16.52 -12.66
N PHE A 13 -19.21 -16.86 -13.91
CA PHE A 13 -19.75 -16.17 -15.08
C PHE A 13 -20.56 -17.16 -15.91
N ILE A 14 -21.66 -16.68 -16.48
CA ILE A 14 -22.48 -17.44 -17.42
C ILE A 14 -22.30 -16.79 -18.78
N ILE A 15 -21.67 -17.52 -19.68
CA ILE A 15 -21.28 -17.05 -21.02
C ILE A 15 -22.06 -17.84 -22.07
N LYS A 16 -22.50 -17.18 -23.13
CA LYS A 16 -23.15 -17.86 -24.26
C LYS A 16 -22.11 -18.27 -25.31
N ASP A 17 -22.26 -19.47 -25.86
CA ASP A 17 -21.51 -19.86 -27.07
C ASP A 17 -22.14 -19.24 -28.34
N GLU A 18 -21.51 -19.49 -29.49
CA GLU A 18 -21.97 -19.03 -30.81
C GLU A 18 -23.38 -19.51 -31.19
N TRP A 19 -23.88 -20.58 -30.55
CA TRP A 19 -25.22 -21.12 -30.73
C TRP A 19 -26.22 -20.64 -29.66
N GLY A 20 -25.79 -19.77 -28.74
CA GLY A 20 -26.61 -19.20 -27.68
C GLY A 20 -26.77 -20.08 -26.43
N ASN A 21 -26.10 -21.23 -26.34
CA ASN A 21 -26.14 -22.08 -25.15
C ASN A 21 -25.30 -21.47 -24.03
N LYS A 22 -25.78 -21.60 -22.80
CA LYS A 22 -25.15 -21.01 -21.62
C LYS A 22 -24.16 -21.98 -20.98
N HIS A 23 -22.93 -21.52 -20.80
CA HIS A 23 -21.82 -22.26 -20.20
C HIS A 23 -21.27 -21.52 -18.98
N LYS A 24 -20.80 -22.29 -18.00
CA LYS A 24 -20.21 -21.75 -16.77
C LYS A 24 -18.71 -21.53 -16.94
N VAL A 25 -18.25 -20.33 -16.65
CA VAL A 25 -16.83 -20.00 -16.45
C VAL A 25 -16.60 -19.77 -14.96
N VAL A 26 -15.51 -20.32 -14.42
CA VAL A 26 -15.17 -20.22 -13.00
C VAL A 26 -13.83 -19.54 -12.85
N ALA A 27 -13.78 -18.39 -12.20
CA ALA A 27 -12.52 -17.84 -11.72
C ALA A 27 -12.27 -18.28 -10.28
N ARG A 28 -11.07 -18.78 -9.99
CA ARG A 28 -10.65 -19.20 -8.66
C ARG A 28 -9.47 -18.37 -8.20
N PHE A 29 -9.51 -17.92 -6.96
CA PHE A 29 -8.47 -17.13 -6.34
C PHE A 29 -7.92 -17.84 -5.11
N THR A 30 -6.59 -17.89 -5.03
CA THR A 30 -5.88 -18.51 -3.92
C THR A 30 -4.77 -17.59 -3.42
N PHE A 31 -4.38 -17.82 -2.17
CA PHE A 31 -3.42 -17.02 -1.46
C PHE A 31 -2.40 -17.91 -0.77
N ALA A 32 -1.12 -17.54 -0.79
CA ALA A 32 -0.10 -18.31 -0.07
C ALA A 32 -0.39 -18.25 1.43
N LYS A 33 -0.43 -19.43 2.07
CA LYS A 33 -0.56 -19.54 3.53
C LYS A 33 0.52 -18.71 4.19
N ASP A 34 0.21 -18.19 5.35
CA ASP A 34 1.14 -17.30 6.03
C ASP A 34 2.50 -17.95 6.30
N THR A 35 2.48 -19.21 6.73
CA THR A 35 3.67 -20.04 6.96
C THR A 35 4.56 -20.25 5.73
N ALA A 36 4.03 -20.07 4.51
CA ALA A 36 4.80 -20.12 3.27
C ALA A 36 5.49 -18.79 2.95
N ARG A 37 4.97 -17.67 3.49
CA ARG A 37 5.48 -16.31 3.31
C ARG A 37 6.41 -15.86 4.44
N MET A 38 6.50 -16.66 5.52
CA MET A 38 7.41 -16.39 6.63
C MET A 38 8.88 -16.70 6.27
N PRO A 39 9.83 -15.85 6.69
CA PRO A 39 11.24 -16.19 6.66
C PRO A 39 11.52 -17.49 7.43
N LYS A 40 12.45 -18.31 6.94
CA LYS A 40 12.92 -19.51 7.65
C LYS A 40 14.43 -19.48 7.75
N GLY A 41 14.95 -19.59 8.97
CA GLY A 41 16.40 -19.56 9.21
C GLY A 41 17.09 -18.27 8.73
N GLY A 42 16.44 -17.12 8.86
CA GLY A 42 16.97 -15.82 8.41
C GLY A 42 16.84 -15.55 6.91
N ILE A 43 16.44 -16.54 6.10
CA ILE A 43 16.24 -16.38 4.66
C ILE A 43 14.81 -15.91 4.40
N VAL A 44 14.65 -14.81 3.65
CA VAL A 44 13.35 -14.30 3.21
C VAL A 44 12.61 -15.34 2.37
N ALA A 45 11.29 -15.42 2.51
CA ALA A 45 10.49 -16.47 1.89
C ALA A 45 10.66 -16.57 0.38
N GLY A 46 10.87 -15.44 -0.30
CA GLY A 46 11.13 -15.39 -1.74
C GLY A 46 12.42 -16.09 -2.19
N ASN A 47 13.39 -16.24 -1.29
CA ASN A 47 14.69 -16.89 -1.55
C ASN A 47 14.74 -18.36 -1.13
N LEU A 48 13.71 -18.84 -0.42
CA LEU A 48 13.55 -20.25 -0.11
C LEU A 48 13.23 -21.04 -1.40
N PRO A 49 13.49 -22.36 -1.44
CA PRO A 49 13.24 -23.17 -2.64
C PRO A 49 11.84 -23.00 -3.22
N HIS A 50 10.82 -22.92 -2.36
CA HIS A 50 9.45 -22.69 -2.81
C HIS A 50 9.19 -21.28 -3.35
N GLY A 51 9.83 -20.25 -2.80
CA GLY A 51 9.70 -18.87 -3.28
C GLY A 51 10.38 -18.67 -4.64
N LYS A 52 11.52 -19.34 -4.86
CA LYS A 52 12.19 -19.38 -6.17
C LYS A 52 11.36 -20.15 -7.20
N HIS A 53 10.75 -21.25 -6.80
CA HIS A 53 9.84 -22.00 -7.68
C HIS A 53 8.56 -21.22 -8.00
N ALA A 54 8.02 -20.44 -7.05
CA ALA A 54 6.87 -19.58 -7.31
C ALA A 54 7.18 -18.46 -8.31
N GLN A 55 8.42 -17.98 -8.37
CA GLN A 55 8.86 -16.96 -9.32
C GLN A 55 8.72 -17.38 -10.79
N THR A 56 8.80 -18.68 -11.08
CA THR A 56 8.65 -19.20 -12.46
C THR A 56 7.20 -19.48 -12.83
N ASN A 57 6.27 -19.33 -11.88
CA ASN A 57 4.86 -19.69 -12.02
C ASN A 57 3.98 -18.47 -11.66
N LEU A 58 4.16 -17.37 -12.39
CA LEU A 58 3.44 -16.11 -12.20
C LEU A 58 2.42 -15.92 -13.32
N GLY A 59 1.20 -15.52 -12.97
CA GLY A 59 0.17 -15.20 -13.95
C GLY A 59 -1.23 -15.65 -13.56
N VAL A 60 -2.12 -15.57 -14.54
CA VAL A 60 -3.45 -16.19 -14.50
C VAL A 60 -3.40 -17.48 -15.30
N SER A 61 -3.69 -18.60 -14.66
CA SER A 61 -3.78 -19.89 -15.33
C SER A 61 -5.10 -20.02 -16.08
N LEU A 62 -5.06 -20.40 -17.36
CA LEU A 62 -6.25 -20.65 -18.17
C LEU A 62 -6.46 -22.16 -18.30
N LEU A 63 -7.57 -22.66 -17.76
CA LEU A 63 -7.93 -24.07 -17.76
C LEU A 63 -9.09 -24.35 -18.70
N ARG A 64 -8.89 -25.27 -19.64
CA ARG A 64 -9.92 -25.79 -20.53
C ARG A 64 -10.27 -27.21 -20.13
N GLY A 65 -11.49 -27.41 -19.62
CA GLY A 65 -11.97 -28.73 -19.18
C GLY A 65 -11.05 -29.39 -18.15
N GLY A 66 -10.53 -28.61 -17.19
CA GLY A 66 -9.63 -29.08 -16.13
C GLY A 66 -8.16 -29.22 -16.51
N ARG A 67 -7.76 -28.91 -17.76
CA ARG A 67 -6.35 -28.90 -18.19
C ARG A 67 -5.87 -27.47 -18.41
N GLU A 68 -4.76 -27.10 -17.77
CA GLU A 68 -4.07 -25.83 -18.02
C GLU A 68 -3.58 -25.77 -19.48
N LEU A 69 -3.96 -24.68 -20.17
CA LEU A 69 -3.50 -24.37 -21.52
C LEU A 69 -2.22 -23.54 -21.46
N ASN A 70 -2.31 -22.39 -20.81
CA ASN A 70 -1.21 -21.46 -20.63
C ASN A 70 -1.42 -20.58 -19.39
N MET A 71 -0.38 -19.82 -19.09
CA MET A 71 -0.32 -18.86 -17.99
C MET A 71 -0.21 -17.45 -18.58
N ASP A 72 -1.27 -16.64 -18.47
CA ASP A 72 -1.27 -15.26 -18.94
C ASP A 72 -0.57 -14.34 -17.94
N GLN A 73 0.48 -13.66 -18.40
CA GLN A 73 1.30 -12.76 -17.58
C GLN A 73 0.99 -11.28 -17.80
N ASN A 74 -0.06 -10.91 -18.55
CA ASN A 74 -0.33 -9.49 -18.81
C ASN A 74 -0.88 -8.79 -17.56
N LEU A 75 -1.53 -9.53 -16.65
CA LEU A 75 -2.10 -8.97 -15.43
C LEU A 75 -1.10 -8.89 -14.25
N ILE A 76 0.15 -9.36 -14.41
CA ILE A 76 1.18 -9.32 -13.36
C ILE A 76 2.08 -8.08 -13.49
N GLN A 77 2.57 -7.59 -12.36
CA GLN A 77 3.70 -6.64 -12.32
C GLN A 77 4.97 -7.47 -12.15
N THR A 78 5.67 -7.78 -13.24
CA THR A 78 6.82 -8.70 -13.27
C THR A 78 7.93 -8.37 -12.28
N TYR A 79 8.13 -7.09 -11.97
CA TYR A 79 9.12 -6.61 -11.01
C TYR A 79 8.67 -6.73 -9.54
N ASN A 80 7.39 -7.00 -9.28
CA ASN A 80 6.82 -7.03 -7.95
C ASN A 80 6.93 -8.44 -7.33
N PRO A 81 7.72 -8.65 -6.27
CA PRO A 81 7.86 -9.97 -5.65
C PRO A 81 6.56 -10.52 -5.05
N LEU A 82 5.56 -9.65 -4.81
CA LEU A 82 4.25 -10.03 -4.28
C LEU A 82 3.47 -10.95 -5.21
N GLU A 83 3.77 -10.94 -6.51
CA GLU A 83 3.07 -11.78 -7.49
C GLU A 83 3.25 -13.29 -7.21
N ARG A 84 4.27 -13.67 -6.44
CA ARG A 84 4.56 -15.07 -6.06
C ARG A 84 3.57 -15.66 -5.06
N TRP A 85 2.78 -14.81 -4.42
CA TRP A 85 2.06 -15.14 -3.19
C TRP A 85 0.54 -15.18 -3.34
N TRP A 86 0.04 -15.01 -4.56
CA TRP A 86 -1.35 -15.24 -4.92
C TRP A 86 -1.43 -16.11 -6.17
N GLY A 87 -2.56 -16.77 -6.38
CA GLY A 87 -2.85 -17.54 -7.59
C GLY A 87 -4.24 -17.18 -8.10
N ALA A 88 -4.38 -17.08 -9.42
CA ALA A 88 -5.67 -16.88 -10.07
C ALA A 88 -5.80 -17.84 -11.27
N GLU A 89 -6.95 -18.47 -11.38
CA GLU A 89 -7.25 -19.49 -12.38
C GLU A 89 -8.59 -19.14 -13.04
N ILE A 90 -8.72 -19.33 -14.34
CA ILE A 90 -10.00 -19.27 -15.06
C ILE A 90 -10.24 -20.62 -15.73
N GLU A 91 -11.32 -21.28 -15.33
CA GLU A 91 -11.75 -22.57 -15.88
C GLU A 91 -12.98 -22.40 -16.75
N PHE A 92 -12.94 -22.96 -17.96
CA PHE A 92 -14.04 -22.94 -18.92
C PHE A 92 -14.18 -24.27 -19.69
N PRO A 93 -15.38 -24.62 -20.17
CA PRO A 93 -15.59 -25.81 -20.97
C PRO A 93 -15.12 -25.63 -22.42
N PRO A 94 -14.82 -26.72 -23.15
CA PRO A 94 -14.43 -26.66 -24.57
C PRO A 94 -15.43 -25.97 -25.51
N ALA A 95 -16.70 -25.85 -25.10
CA ALA A 95 -17.73 -25.15 -25.86
C ALA A 95 -17.48 -23.63 -25.97
N LEU A 96 -16.59 -23.07 -25.14
CA LEU A 96 -16.20 -21.65 -25.19
C LEU A 96 -14.86 -21.42 -25.90
N ASP A 97 -14.38 -22.38 -26.70
CA ASP A 97 -13.10 -22.26 -27.41
C ASP A 97 -13.04 -21.02 -28.31
N GLU A 98 -14.12 -20.74 -29.05
CA GLU A 98 -14.19 -19.55 -29.91
C GLU A 98 -14.22 -18.25 -29.10
N PHE A 99 -15.01 -18.21 -28.02
CA PHE A 99 -15.11 -17.06 -27.12
C PHE A 99 -13.76 -16.68 -26.51
N PHE A 100 -12.99 -17.65 -26.02
CA PHE A 100 -11.63 -17.43 -25.49
C PHE A 100 -10.57 -17.26 -26.59
N GLY A 101 -10.88 -17.54 -27.85
CA GLY A 101 -9.95 -17.46 -28.98
C GLY A 101 -8.88 -18.55 -28.93
N ILE A 102 -9.29 -19.80 -28.73
CA ILE A 102 -8.36 -20.92 -28.66
C ILE A 102 -7.75 -21.21 -30.03
N ASN A 103 -6.43 -21.08 -30.13
CA ASN A 103 -5.70 -21.31 -31.38
C ASN A 103 -5.70 -22.79 -31.81
N ASN A 104 -5.35 -23.07 -33.07
CA ASN A 104 -5.33 -24.44 -33.63
C ASN A 104 -4.44 -25.42 -32.85
N ASN A 105 -3.33 -24.93 -32.26
CA ASN A 105 -2.42 -25.75 -31.46
C ASN A 105 -2.95 -25.98 -30.02
N LYS A 106 -4.07 -25.35 -29.67
CA LYS A 106 -4.75 -25.40 -28.36
C LYS A 106 -3.79 -25.07 -27.22
N GLN A 107 -2.95 -24.06 -27.44
CA GLN A 107 -1.97 -23.58 -26.47
C GLN A 107 -2.31 -22.18 -25.96
N ASP A 108 -3.03 -21.35 -26.72
CA ASP A 108 -3.28 -19.96 -26.33
C ASP A 108 -4.74 -19.55 -26.46
N ALA A 109 -5.18 -18.64 -25.60
CA ALA A 109 -6.47 -17.96 -25.62
C ALA A 109 -6.31 -16.51 -26.08
N THR A 110 -6.35 -16.30 -27.40
CA THR A 110 -5.99 -15.01 -28.01
C THR A 110 -6.92 -13.88 -27.60
N ASN A 111 -8.20 -14.13 -27.44
CA ASN A 111 -9.19 -13.09 -27.11
C ASN A 111 -9.00 -12.62 -25.67
N PHE A 112 -8.76 -13.56 -24.74
CA PHE A 112 -8.46 -13.23 -23.35
C PHE A 112 -7.17 -12.40 -23.26
N THR A 113 -6.09 -12.86 -23.87
CA THR A 113 -4.80 -12.14 -23.91
C THR A 113 -4.90 -10.78 -24.58
N ALA A 114 -5.74 -10.62 -25.61
CA ALA A 114 -5.98 -9.32 -26.24
C ALA A 114 -6.70 -8.37 -25.29
N MET A 115 -7.74 -8.85 -24.60
CA MET A 115 -8.50 -8.06 -23.65
C MET A 115 -7.66 -7.63 -22.44
N THR A 116 -6.84 -8.53 -21.88
CA THR A 116 -5.94 -8.17 -20.77
C THR A 116 -4.95 -7.08 -21.18
N LYS A 117 -4.36 -7.17 -22.38
CA LYS A 117 -3.48 -6.12 -22.92
C LYS A 117 -4.20 -4.79 -23.12
N HIS A 118 -5.43 -4.82 -23.62
CA HIS A 118 -6.23 -3.61 -23.80
C HIS A 118 -6.49 -2.91 -22.46
N PHE A 119 -6.94 -3.64 -21.44
CA PHE A 119 -7.17 -3.10 -20.10
C PHE A 119 -5.93 -2.47 -19.47
N ILE A 120 -4.75 -3.09 -19.64
CA ILE A 120 -3.51 -2.53 -19.11
C ILE A 120 -3.12 -1.24 -19.84
N ARG A 121 -3.24 -1.20 -21.17
CA ARG A 121 -2.97 0.01 -21.97
C ARG A 121 -3.88 1.17 -21.57
N VAL A 122 -5.20 0.93 -21.50
CA VAL A 122 -6.17 1.95 -21.07
C VAL A 122 -5.85 2.46 -19.67
N GLN A 123 -5.49 1.57 -18.75
CA GLN A 123 -5.12 1.96 -17.38
C GLN A 123 -3.83 2.80 -17.31
N ASP A 124 -2.86 2.53 -18.20
CA ASP A 124 -1.62 3.31 -18.28
C ASP A 124 -1.85 4.68 -18.94
N ASP A 125 -2.74 4.75 -19.94
CA ASP A 125 -3.11 5.98 -20.66
C ASP A 125 -4.04 6.90 -19.83
N GLU A 126 -4.96 6.39 -19.01
CA GLU A 126 -5.84 7.19 -18.11
C GLU A 126 -5.07 8.01 -17.03
N ARG A 127 -3.75 7.92 -16.96
CA ARG A 127 -2.91 8.92 -16.26
C ARG A 127 -2.81 10.24 -17.04
N VAL A 128 -3.35 10.30 -18.25
CA VAL A 128 -3.52 11.47 -19.11
C VAL A 128 -4.94 11.40 -19.71
N SER A 129 -5.81 12.34 -19.32
CA SER A 129 -7.21 12.48 -19.74
C SER A 129 -8.18 11.40 -19.26
N GLY A 130 -9.16 11.84 -18.46
CA GLY A 130 -10.43 11.15 -18.35
C GLY A 130 -11.26 11.51 -19.59
N ASP A 131 -11.64 10.49 -20.35
CA ASP A 131 -12.79 10.60 -21.23
C ASP A 131 -13.47 9.23 -21.29
N GLU A 132 -14.79 9.27 -21.21
CA GLU A 132 -15.68 8.11 -21.18
C GLU A 132 -15.59 7.35 -22.51
N SER A 133 -15.13 6.10 -22.45
CA SER A 133 -15.13 5.20 -23.61
C SER A 133 -16.54 4.65 -23.82
N GLU A 134 -17.20 5.11 -24.89
CA GLU A 134 -18.50 4.67 -25.37
C GLU A 134 -18.53 3.15 -25.64
N ASN A 135 -19.42 2.46 -24.93
CA ASN A 135 -19.64 1.02 -25.02
C ASN A 135 -20.31 0.66 -26.36
N THR A 136 -19.52 0.21 -27.33
CA THR A 136 -19.96 -0.31 -28.65
C THR A 136 -19.51 -1.76 -28.90
N GLY A 137 -19.11 -2.48 -27.84
CA GLY A 137 -18.68 -3.87 -27.96
C GLY A 137 -19.85 -4.82 -28.22
N SER A 138 -19.58 -5.91 -28.94
CA SER A 138 -20.52 -7.03 -29.06
C SER A 138 -20.78 -7.70 -27.70
N ASP A 139 -21.90 -8.43 -27.52
CA ASP A 139 -22.23 -9.18 -26.29
C ASP A 139 -21.03 -10.01 -25.74
N GLY A 140 -20.23 -10.59 -26.63
CA GLY A 140 -19.06 -11.39 -26.25
C GLY A 140 -17.88 -10.55 -25.72
N GLU A 141 -17.66 -9.35 -26.25
CA GLU A 141 -16.61 -8.44 -25.77
C GLU A 141 -16.96 -7.85 -24.40
N GLU A 142 -18.24 -7.51 -24.17
CA GLU A 142 -18.73 -7.06 -22.87
C GLU A 142 -18.53 -8.15 -21.79
N ASP A 143 -18.86 -9.40 -22.13
CA ASP A 143 -18.66 -10.54 -21.25
C ASP A 143 -17.18 -10.81 -20.93
N MET A 144 -16.31 -10.75 -21.94
CA MET A 144 -14.86 -10.88 -21.78
C MET A 144 -14.27 -9.73 -20.93
N SER A 145 -14.74 -8.51 -21.17
CA SER A 145 -14.39 -7.32 -20.39
C SER A 145 -14.81 -7.47 -18.91
N ARG A 146 -16.00 -8.00 -18.65
CA ARG A 146 -16.49 -8.29 -17.29
C ARG A 146 -15.64 -9.33 -16.56
N ILE A 147 -15.19 -10.37 -17.26
CA ILE A 147 -14.26 -11.38 -16.70
C ILE A 147 -12.93 -10.70 -16.34
N VAL A 148 -12.28 -10.02 -17.29
CA VAL A 148 -10.96 -9.42 -17.09
C VAL A 148 -10.97 -8.32 -16.01
N SER A 149 -11.97 -7.45 -16.02
CA SER A 149 -12.13 -6.39 -15.00
C SER A 149 -12.32 -6.97 -13.60
N THR A 150 -13.08 -8.07 -13.46
CA THR A 150 -13.26 -8.77 -12.18
C THR A 150 -11.95 -9.41 -11.72
N MET A 151 -11.21 -10.06 -12.62
CA MET A 151 -9.88 -10.62 -12.33
C MET A 151 -8.93 -9.53 -11.82
N LEU A 152 -8.83 -8.40 -12.52
CA LEU A 152 -8.01 -7.25 -12.13
C LEU A 152 -8.38 -6.73 -10.74
N ARG A 153 -9.67 -6.55 -10.47
CA ARG A 153 -10.16 -6.08 -9.17
C ARG A 153 -9.77 -7.04 -8.04
N ARG A 154 -9.94 -8.34 -8.25
CA ARG A 154 -9.60 -9.39 -7.26
C ARG A 154 -8.09 -9.47 -7.04
N ILE A 155 -7.28 -9.50 -8.11
CA ILE A 155 -5.82 -9.49 -8.03
C ILE A 155 -5.30 -8.25 -7.28
N ARG A 156 -5.84 -7.06 -7.58
CA ARG A 156 -5.48 -5.83 -6.83
C ARG A 156 -5.85 -5.92 -5.36
N SER A 157 -7.00 -6.54 -5.03
CA SER A 157 -7.40 -6.78 -3.64
C SER A 157 -6.42 -7.71 -2.93
N MET A 158 -6.04 -8.81 -3.59
CA MET A 158 -5.07 -9.77 -3.05
C MET A 158 -3.71 -9.12 -2.82
N ARG A 159 -3.18 -8.35 -3.80
CA ARG A 159 -1.93 -7.59 -3.63
C ARG A 159 -1.96 -6.67 -2.42
N ARG A 160 -3.05 -5.91 -2.24
CA ARG A 160 -3.24 -5.04 -1.06
C ARG A 160 -3.24 -5.85 0.24
N GLY A 161 -3.91 -7.01 0.26
CA GLY A 161 -3.90 -7.92 1.40
C GLY A 161 -2.50 -8.43 1.76
N ILE A 162 -1.69 -8.84 0.76
CA ILE A 162 -0.30 -9.31 1.00
C ILE A 162 0.54 -8.14 1.53
N LYS A 163 0.44 -6.98 0.87
CA LYS A 163 1.22 -5.79 1.21
C LYS A 163 0.94 -5.31 2.63
N LYS A 164 -0.33 -5.21 3.05
CA LYS A 164 -0.70 -4.85 4.44
C LYS A 164 -0.11 -5.82 5.46
N GLN A 165 -0.09 -7.11 5.15
CA GLN A 165 0.51 -8.12 6.02
C GLN A 165 2.04 -8.05 6.05
N GLU A 166 2.70 -7.62 4.98
CA GLU A 166 4.15 -7.37 4.95
C GLU A 166 4.54 -6.04 5.61
N GLU A 167 3.75 -4.98 5.46
CA GLU A 167 3.97 -3.66 6.08
C GLU A 167 3.83 -3.75 7.60
N GLY A 168 2.82 -4.45 8.10
CA GLY A 168 2.70 -4.78 9.52
C GLY A 168 3.88 -5.61 10.05
N ARG A 169 4.67 -6.26 9.18
CA ARG A 169 5.88 -7.04 9.55
C ARG A 169 7.18 -6.26 9.43
N LYS A 170 7.30 -5.38 8.45
CA LYS A 170 8.46 -4.49 8.31
C LYS A 170 8.56 -3.55 9.50
N SER A 171 7.43 -3.06 10.00
CA SER A 171 7.37 -2.31 11.26
C SER A 171 8.00 -3.05 12.45
N ILE A 172 8.06 -4.39 12.44
CA ILE A 172 8.62 -5.20 13.54
C ILE A 172 10.12 -5.45 13.36
N LYS A 173 10.58 -5.55 12.11
CA LYS A 173 11.97 -5.90 11.80
C LYS A 173 12.87 -4.66 11.76
N ASP A 174 12.34 -3.53 11.28
CA ASP A 174 13.05 -2.25 11.26
C ASP A 174 13.20 -1.68 12.68
N GLU A 175 12.25 -1.92 13.59
CA GLU A 175 12.38 -1.49 14.99
C GLU A 175 13.44 -2.25 15.80
N ARG A 176 13.89 -3.43 15.34
CA ARG A 176 15.03 -4.12 15.95
C ARG A 176 16.37 -3.73 15.32
N HIS A 177 16.34 -2.98 14.21
CA HIS A 177 17.53 -2.53 13.49
C HIS A 177 17.47 -1.06 13.06
N ASP A 178 16.79 -0.19 13.81
CA ASP A 178 16.95 1.27 13.76
C ASP A 178 18.30 1.65 14.42
N LYS A 179 19.40 1.16 13.84
CA LYS A 179 20.75 1.66 14.11
C LYS A 179 21.33 2.48 12.97
N ASP A 180 20.64 2.63 11.85
CA ASP A 180 21.19 3.40 10.73
C ASP A 180 20.08 4.02 9.86
N GLY A 181 19.78 5.31 10.08
CA GLY A 181 19.20 6.17 9.04
C GLY A 181 17.83 6.82 9.30
N SER A 182 17.00 6.32 10.22
CA SER A 182 15.88 7.10 10.75
C SER A 182 16.41 8.04 11.85
N PRO A 183 15.88 9.28 12.04
CA PRO A 183 16.19 10.01 13.25
C PRO A 183 15.69 9.15 14.39
N GLN A 184 16.62 8.55 15.13
CA GLN A 184 16.29 7.70 16.25
C GLN A 184 15.30 8.44 17.15
N PRO A 185 14.42 7.73 17.88
CA PRO A 185 13.54 8.32 18.88
C PRO A 185 14.25 9.37 19.75
N THR A 186 15.58 9.27 19.93
CA THR A 186 16.45 10.20 20.65
C THR A 186 16.49 11.64 20.10
N VAL A 187 16.49 11.91 18.78
CA VAL A 187 16.63 13.30 18.28
C VAL A 187 15.35 14.09 18.53
N PHE A 188 14.19 13.54 18.15
CA PHE A 188 12.90 14.16 18.46
C PHE A 188 12.66 14.26 19.97
N THR A 189 12.98 13.21 20.71
CA THR A 189 12.82 13.17 22.17
C THR A 189 13.66 14.24 22.84
N SER A 190 14.93 14.42 22.44
CA SER A 190 15.81 15.44 23.03
C SER A 190 15.36 16.87 22.71
N LYS A 191 14.89 17.15 21.49
CA LYS A 191 14.32 18.47 21.14
C LYS A 191 13.09 18.80 21.99
N ILE A 192 12.20 17.83 22.19
CA ILE A 192 11.02 18.00 23.05
C ILE A 192 11.41 18.18 24.53
N GLU A 193 12.39 17.42 25.02
CA GLU A 193 12.88 17.55 26.39
C GLU A 193 13.54 18.92 26.66
N ASN A 194 14.31 19.45 25.71
CA ASN A 194 14.89 20.79 25.81
C ASN A 194 13.79 21.86 25.87
N ARG A 195 12.80 21.78 24.98
CA ARG A 195 11.62 22.66 24.99
C ARG A 195 10.88 22.60 26.33
N ARG A 196 10.72 21.40 26.89
CA ARG A 196 10.13 21.18 28.21
C ARG A 196 10.94 21.86 29.31
N ALA A 197 12.27 21.75 29.27
CA ALA A 197 13.16 22.41 30.23
C ALA A 197 13.09 23.95 30.16
N GLU A 198 12.81 24.50 28.98
CA GLU A 198 12.55 25.92 28.74
C GLU A 198 11.15 26.37 29.18
N GLY A 199 10.32 25.46 29.71
CA GLY A 199 8.98 25.75 30.22
C GLY A 199 7.87 25.61 29.18
N HIS A 200 8.18 25.13 27.97
CA HIS A 200 7.17 24.86 26.96
C HIS A 200 6.60 23.45 27.15
N THR A 201 5.35 23.39 27.62
CA THR A 201 4.64 22.12 27.87
C THR A 201 3.34 22.03 27.09
N GLY A 202 2.91 20.80 26.79
CA GLY A 202 1.68 20.50 26.08
C GLY A 202 0.87 19.38 26.74
N THR A 203 -0.13 18.89 26.01
CA THR A 203 -1.05 17.84 26.47
C THR A 203 -0.34 16.55 26.85
N THR A 204 0.68 16.15 26.10
CA THR A 204 1.46 14.93 26.37
C THR A 204 2.26 15.05 27.68
N ASP A 205 2.83 16.22 27.97
CA ASP A 205 3.53 16.47 29.23
C ASP A 205 2.59 16.39 30.43
N GLN A 206 1.38 16.94 30.31
CA GLN A 206 0.35 16.85 31.33
C GLN A 206 -0.05 15.39 31.58
N GLN A 207 -0.28 14.61 30.52
CA GLN A 207 -0.61 13.19 30.62
C GLN A 207 0.48 12.38 31.36
N MET A 208 1.76 12.73 31.20
CA MET A 208 2.84 12.05 31.92
C MET A 208 2.85 12.34 33.43
N ILE A 209 2.28 13.48 33.85
CA ILE A 209 2.19 13.88 35.26
C ILE A 209 0.90 13.32 35.88
N GLU A 210 -0.20 13.41 35.15
CA GLU A 210 -1.55 13.14 35.67
C GLU A 210 -1.96 11.67 35.58
N GLN A 211 -1.44 10.91 34.62
CA GLN A 211 -1.85 9.52 34.38
C GLN A 211 -0.86 8.53 34.98
N THR A 212 -1.38 7.40 35.47
CA THR A 212 -0.52 6.28 35.88
C THR A 212 0.16 5.65 34.67
N LYS A 213 1.23 4.89 34.91
CA LYS A 213 1.91 4.16 33.82
C LYS A 213 0.94 3.22 33.09
N GLU A 214 0.09 2.54 33.83
CA GLU A 214 -0.90 1.60 33.31
C GLU A 214 -1.95 2.31 32.44
N GLU A 215 -2.45 3.46 32.89
CA GLU A 215 -3.39 4.29 32.11
C GLU A 215 -2.75 4.78 30.80
N ARG A 216 -1.49 5.21 30.86
CA ARG A 216 -0.75 5.65 29.67
C ARG A 216 -0.59 4.52 28.65
N ILE A 217 -0.25 3.32 29.11
CA ILE A 217 -0.12 2.14 28.25
C ILE A 217 -1.45 1.82 27.57
N GLU A 218 -2.56 1.80 28.31
CA GLU A 218 -3.87 1.51 27.74
C GLU A 218 -4.32 2.60 26.74
N ASN A 219 -4.06 3.88 27.06
CA ASN A 219 -4.36 4.99 26.17
C ASN A 219 -3.59 4.89 24.84
N VAL A 220 -2.28 4.63 24.89
CA VAL A 220 -1.45 4.38 23.70
C VAL A 220 -1.97 3.17 22.93
N LYS A 221 -2.26 2.08 23.64
CA LYS A 221 -2.79 0.84 23.07
C LYS A 221 -4.04 1.08 22.25
N GLN A 222 -5.00 1.85 22.77
CA GLN A 222 -6.24 2.18 22.07
C GLN A 222 -6.01 2.97 20.77
N LYS A 223 -4.95 3.77 20.69
CA LYS A 223 -4.61 4.57 19.51
C LYS A 223 -3.82 3.81 18.45
N ILE A 224 -3.08 2.80 18.83
CA ILE A 224 -2.25 2.02 17.89
C ILE A 224 -2.90 0.69 17.46
N LYS A 225 -3.99 0.26 18.10
CA LYS A 225 -4.64 -1.05 17.86
C LYS A 225 -5.04 -1.33 16.41
N ASP A 226 -5.38 -0.30 15.65
CA ASP A 226 -5.81 -0.44 14.25
C ASP A 226 -4.62 -0.55 13.28
N TYR A 227 -3.40 -0.30 13.79
CA TYR A 227 -2.16 -0.23 13.02
C TYR A 227 -1.12 -1.29 13.44
N VAL A 228 -1.35 -1.94 14.58
CA VAL A 228 -0.46 -2.96 15.15
C VAL A 228 -1.20 -4.30 15.22
N PRO A 229 -0.58 -5.43 14.84
CA PRO A 229 -1.20 -6.75 14.99
C PRO A 229 -1.66 -7.02 16.43
N PRO A 230 -2.86 -7.62 16.64
CA PRO A 230 -3.36 -7.89 17.98
C PRO A 230 -2.41 -8.70 18.88
N SER A 231 -1.60 -9.57 18.29
CA SER A 231 -0.59 -10.39 19.01
C SER A 231 0.56 -9.58 19.60
N GLU A 232 0.79 -8.35 19.13
CA GLU A 232 1.95 -7.51 19.47
C GLU A 232 1.55 -6.22 20.17
N LEU A 233 0.25 -5.91 20.15
CA LEU A 233 -0.32 -4.67 20.64
C LEU A 233 0.09 -4.36 22.09
N ASP A 234 0.03 -5.35 22.99
CA ASP A 234 0.39 -5.17 24.40
C ASP A 234 1.87 -4.85 24.58
N GLN A 235 2.74 -5.66 23.94
CA GLN A 235 4.18 -5.46 24.02
C GLN A 235 4.59 -4.11 23.42
N LYS A 236 3.93 -3.70 22.33
CA LYS A 236 4.25 -2.46 21.63
C LYS A 236 3.81 -1.22 22.41
N ALA A 237 2.62 -1.23 23.00
CA ALA A 237 2.17 -0.14 23.86
C ALA A 237 3.05 -0.01 25.12
N LEU A 238 3.47 -1.15 25.70
CA LEU A 238 4.40 -1.16 26.82
C LEU A 238 5.75 -0.53 26.45
N SER A 239 6.36 -0.94 25.33
CA SER A 239 7.68 -0.44 24.92
C SER A 239 7.66 1.06 24.69
N ILE A 240 6.64 1.59 24.00
CA ILE A 240 6.50 3.03 23.73
C ILE A 240 6.56 3.86 25.03
N VAL A 241 5.86 3.40 26.07
CA VAL A 241 5.82 4.10 27.37
C VAL A 241 7.09 3.90 28.19
N GLU A 242 7.65 2.69 28.21
CA GLU A 242 8.87 2.36 28.97
C GLU A 242 10.12 3.00 28.38
N ASP A 243 10.23 3.02 27.05
CA ASP A 243 11.34 3.62 26.31
C ASP A 243 11.24 5.15 26.26
N LYS A 244 10.17 5.73 26.82
CA LYS A 244 9.89 7.17 26.87
C LYS A 244 9.91 7.82 25.49
N GLU A 245 9.31 7.16 24.50
CA GLU A 245 9.12 7.76 23.18
C GLU A 245 8.24 9.00 23.31
N ASN A 246 8.76 10.20 23.02
CA ASN A 246 7.94 11.41 23.00
C ASN A 246 7.11 11.52 21.70
N VAL A 247 7.61 10.96 20.59
CA VAL A 247 6.96 10.97 19.27
C VAL A 247 6.96 9.59 18.67
N ARG A 248 5.81 9.17 18.14
CA ARG A 248 5.64 7.89 17.46
C ARG A 248 5.05 8.10 16.06
N PHE A 249 5.78 7.66 15.04
CA PHE A 249 5.25 7.61 13.68
C PHE A 249 4.57 6.26 13.40
N GLN A 250 3.45 6.31 12.68
CA GLN A 250 2.79 5.13 12.16
C GLN A 250 2.15 5.44 10.80
N LYS A 251 1.86 4.37 10.03
CA LYS A 251 1.25 4.47 8.70
C LYS A 251 -0.19 3.97 8.77
N GLY A 252 -1.11 4.71 8.15
CA GLY A 252 -2.52 4.39 8.23
C GLY A 252 -3.30 4.94 7.04
N GLU A 253 -4.48 4.36 6.79
CA GLU A 253 -5.45 4.96 5.88
C GLU A 253 -6.30 5.95 6.68
N LEU A 254 -6.21 7.24 6.35
CA LEU A 254 -7.03 8.29 6.97
C LEU A 254 -8.10 8.77 5.99
N SER A 255 -9.28 9.09 6.52
CA SER A 255 -10.35 9.71 5.75
C SER A 255 -10.09 11.19 5.50
N GLY A 256 -10.57 11.71 4.38
CA GLY A 256 -10.44 13.13 4.03
C GLY A 256 -9.11 13.46 3.33
N PHE A 257 -8.75 14.75 3.34
CA PHE A 257 -7.59 15.30 2.61
C PHE A 257 -6.33 15.44 3.48
N PHE A 258 -6.33 14.88 4.70
CA PHE A 258 -5.20 14.98 5.60
C PHE A 258 -4.01 14.17 5.09
N LEU A 259 -2.83 14.81 5.00
CA LEU A 259 -1.56 14.12 4.78
C LEU A 259 -1.17 13.28 6.00
N PHE A 260 -1.41 13.80 7.19
CA PHE A 260 -1.20 13.11 8.45
C PHE A 260 -2.22 13.61 9.48
N ASP A 261 -2.42 12.82 10.53
CA ASP A 261 -3.20 13.19 11.72
C ASP A 261 -2.33 13.02 12.97
N ILE A 262 -2.63 13.79 14.02
CA ILE A 262 -1.87 13.80 15.27
C ILE A 262 -2.81 13.42 16.42
N ASN A 263 -2.42 12.42 17.21
CA ASN A 263 -3.10 12.05 18.44
C ASN A 263 -2.16 12.20 19.65
N PHE A 264 -2.62 12.88 20.70
CA PHE A 264 -1.88 13.03 21.96
C PHE A 264 -2.39 12.00 22.97
N SER A 265 -1.62 10.96 23.26
CA SER A 265 -2.09 9.85 24.10
C SER A 265 -0.99 9.20 24.91
N GLY A 266 -1.26 8.96 26.20
CA GLY A 266 -0.32 8.33 27.14
C GLY A 266 1.03 9.04 27.22
N GLY A 267 1.07 10.35 27.01
CA GLY A 267 2.30 11.14 27.01
C GLY A 267 3.11 11.08 25.71
N VAL A 268 2.52 10.61 24.62
CA VAL A 268 3.18 10.44 23.32
C VAL A 268 2.42 11.19 22.22
N GLU A 269 3.15 11.87 21.35
CA GLU A 269 2.65 12.45 20.10
C GLU A 269 2.63 11.37 19.01
N ILE A 270 1.46 10.81 18.73
CA ILE A 270 1.28 9.74 17.73
C ILE A 270 0.89 10.37 16.39
N ILE A 271 1.82 10.35 15.44
CA ILE A 271 1.66 10.91 14.09
C ILE A 271 1.31 9.77 13.14
N THR A 272 0.09 9.80 12.59
CA THR A 272 -0.37 8.83 11.59
C THR A 272 -0.26 9.41 10.20
N ILE A 273 0.63 8.85 9.38
CA ILE A 273 0.83 9.27 7.99
C ILE A 273 -0.21 8.59 7.10
N ASN A 274 -0.95 9.39 6.33
CA ASN A 274 -2.01 8.91 5.44
C ASN A 274 -1.44 8.28 4.17
N THR A 275 -1.46 6.95 4.08
CA THR A 275 -0.96 6.22 2.91
C THR A 275 -1.84 6.39 1.67
N ASN A 276 -3.09 6.86 1.83
CA ASN A 276 -3.98 7.16 0.72
C ASN A 276 -3.70 8.53 0.09
N HIS A 277 -3.00 9.44 0.79
CA HIS A 277 -2.73 10.77 0.30
C HIS A 277 -1.67 10.78 -0.83
N ASN A 278 -1.84 11.65 -1.82
CA ASN A 278 -0.92 11.72 -2.98
C ASN A 278 0.51 12.11 -2.59
N ALA A 279 0.69 12.94 -1.56
CA ALA A 279 2.02 13.28 -1.07
C ALA A 279 2.75 12.09 -0.43
N TYR A 280 2.04 11.09 0.13
CA TYR A 280 2.71 9.88 0.61
C TYR A 280 3.42 9.17 -0.54
N LYS A 281 2.69 8.89 -1.63
CA LYS A 281 3.20 8.16 -2.82
C LYS A 281 4.34 8.89 -3.56
N ASN A 282 4.28 10.22 -3.59
CA ASN A 282 5.17 11.04 -4.41
C ASN A 282 6.29 11.74 -3.64
N LEU A 283 6.29 11.65 -2.30
CA LEU A 283 7.29 12.28 -1.45
C LEU A 283 7.73 11.35 -0.31
N LEU A 284 6.82 10.98 0.59
CA LEU A 284 7.20 10.30 1.83
C LEU A 284 7.71 8.88 1.60
N SER A 285 7.02 8.08 0.78
CA SER A 285 7.45 6.70 0.48
C SER A 285 8.79 6.63 -0.25
N LEU A 286 9.22 7.70 -0.91
CA LEU A 286 10.52 7.73 -1.59
C LEU A 286 11.69 7.79 -0.61
N VAL A 287 11.45 8.37 0.57
CA VAL A 287 12.44 8.60 1.61
C VAL A 287 12.32 7.57 2.73
N GLU A 288 11.10 7.10 3.03
CA GLU A 288 10.87 6.11 4.09
C GLU A 288 11.09 4.66 3.63
N ASP A 289 10.63 4.30 2.42
CA ASP A 289 10.68 2.91 1.96
C ASP A 289 11.99 2.67 1.16
N LEU A 290 13.13 2.86 1.82
CA LEU A 290 14.45 2.64 1.23
C LEU A 290 14.73 1.13 1.07
N PRO A 291 15.16 0.67 -0.12
CA PRO A 291 15.58 -0.71 -0.29
C PRO A 291 16.98 -0.90 0.32
N ASN A 292 17.23 -2.09 0.87
CA ASN A 292 18.52 -2.44 1.47
C ASN A 292 19.70 -2.34 0.49
N GLU A 293 19.41 -2.56 -0.79
CA GLU A 293 20.36 -2.40 -1.89
C GLU A 293 19.71 -1.50 -2.93
N MET A 294 20.47 -0.53 -3.43
CA MET A 294 20.01 0.47 -4.39
C MET A 294 21.16 0.86 -5.30
N THR A 295 20.93 0.94 -6.61
CA THR A 295 21.96 1.49 -7.50
C THR A 295 22.05 3.00 -7.35
N ILE A 296 23.17 3.58 -7.80
CA ILE A 296 23.34 5.04 -7.80
C ILE A 296 22.26 5.70 -8.66
N GLU A 297 21.93 5.10 -9.81
CA GLU A 297 20.89 5.61 -10.71
C GLU A 297 19.51 5.62 -10.04
N GLU A 298 19.15 4.53 -9.34
CA GLU A 298 17.89 4.44 -8.59
C GLU A 298 17.84 5.47 -7.46
N ALA A 299 18.95 5.66 -6.74
CA ALA A 299 19.08 6.66 -5.69
C ALA A 299 18.90 8.08 -6.24
N VAL A 300 19.53 8.40 -7.38
CA VAL A 300 19.41 9.70 -8.05
C VAL A 300 17.97 9.96 -8.50
N VAL A 301 17.29 8.96 -9.06
CA VAL A 301 15.88 9.08 -9.47
C VAL A 301 14.99 9.34 -8.25
N ARG A 302 15.17 8.58 -7.17
CA ARG A 302 14.41 8.77 -5.92
C ARG A 302 14.65 10.15 -5.32
N LEU A 303 15.90 10.60 -5.22
CA LEU A 303 16.24 11.92 -4.69
C LEU A 303 15.65 13.05 -5.55
N THR A 304 15.68 12.88 -6.88
CA THR A 304 15.07 13.84 -7.83
C THR A 304 13.55 13.93 -7.63
N ASN A 305 12.90 12.78 -7.45
CA ASN A 305 11.47 12.73 -7.18
C ASN A 305 11.12 13.31 -5.79
N ALA A 306 11.93 13.03 -4.75
CA ALA A 306 11.76 13.61 -3.43
C ALA A 306 11.90 15.15 -3.47
N LYS A 307 12.92 15.66 -4.18
CA LYS A 307 13.08 17.11 -4.44
C LYS A 307 11.87 17.71 -5.15
N LYS A 308 11.31 17.01 -6.15
CA LYS A 308 10.10 17.46 -6.86
C LYS A 308 8.88 17.48 -5.93
N GLY A 309 8.69 16.42 -5.12
CA GLY A 309 7.61 16.33 -4.15
C GLY A 309 7.67 17.43 -3.09
N LEU A 310 8.86 17.72 -2.55
CA LEU A 310 9.07 18.79 -1.57
C LEU A 310 8.74 20.16 -2.16
N ARG A 311 9.17 20.43 -3.40
CA ARG A 311 8.82 21.67 -4.11
C ARG A 311 7.31 21.79 -4.29
N LEU A 312 6.62 20.72 -4.70
CA LEU A 312 5.17 20.72 -4.85
C LEU A 312 4.44 20.96 -3.53
N LEU A 313 4.94 20.39 -2.43
CA LEU A 313 4.39 20.63 -1.08
C LEU A 313 4.49 22.12 -0.73
N LEU A 314 5.66 22.74 -0.89
CA LEU A 314 5.84 24.17 -0.64
C LEU A 314 5.01 25.04 -1.60
N SER A 315 4.93 24.67 -2.88
CA SER A 315 4.08 25.35 -3.86
C SER A 315 2.59 25.28 -3.50
N SER A 316 2.14 24.16 -2.90
CA SER A 316 0.75 24.02 -2.46
C SER A 316 0.40 24.98 -1.33
N TRP A 317 1.31 25.19 -0.36
CA TRP A 317 1.14 26.21 0.68
C TRP A 317 1.14 27.62 0.08
N ALA A 318 2.13 27.92 -0.77
CA ALA A 318 2.22 29.22 -1.43
C ALA A 318 0.94 29.56 -2.20
N ARG A 319 0.37 28.58 -2.91
CA ARG A 319 -0.89 28.75 -3.62
C ARG A 319 -2.07 28.96 -2.68
N MET A 320 -2.14 28.21 -1.58
CA MET A 320 -3.19 28.39 -0.56
C MET A 320 -3.17 29.81 0.05
N GLU A 321 -1.99 30.35 0.34
CA GLU A 321 -1.82 31.71 0.88
C GLU A 321 -2.18 32.78 -0.18
N ASP A 322 -1.73 32.60 -1.43
CA ASP A 322 -2.05 33.46 -2.58
C ASP A 322 -3.56 33.54 -2.85
N GLU A 323 -4.28 32.41 -2.76
CA GLU A 323 -5.74 32.38 -2.95
C GLU A 323 -6.51 33.16 -1.87
N LYS A 324 -5.86 33.56 -0.77
CA LYS A 324 -6.43 34.46 0.25
C LYS A 324 -5.97 35.90 0.09
N ALA A 325 -5.36 36.28 -1.03
CA ALA A 325 -4.85 37.64 -1.28
C ALA A 325 -5.89 38.75 -1.10
N HIS A 326 -7.18 38.47 -1.33
CA HIS A 326 -8.27 39.43 -1.15
C HIS A 326 -8.88 39.44 0.27
N ASN A 327 -8.30 38.69 1.20
CA ASN A 327 -8.73 38.62 2.60
C ASN A 327 -7.52 38.81 3.52
N ASP A 328 -7.22 40.07 3.83
CA ASP A 328 -6.02 40.45 4.61
C ASP A 328 -5.92 39.74 5.94
N LYS A 329 -7.06 39.54 6.64
CA LYS A 329 -7.09 38.82 7.91
C LYS A 329 -6.65 37.37 7.74
N LYS A 330 -7.26 36.63 6.81
CA LYS A 330 -6.92 35.21 6.57
C LYS A 330 -5.50 35.06 6.02
N ARG A 331 -5.06 35.97 5.15
CA ARG A 331 -3.69 35.97 4.63
C ARG A 331 -2.68 36.17 5.76
N LYS A 332 -2.94 37.11 6.67
CA LYS A 332 -2.10 37.33 7.84
C LYS A 332 -2.07 36.10 8.76
N GLU A 333 -3.23 35.51 9.07
CA GLU A 333 -3.31 34.29 9.88
C GLU A 333 -2.48 33.13 9.30
N LEU A 334 -2.53 32.92 7.98
CA LEU A 334 -1.71 31.91 7.30
C LEU A 334 -0.22 32.26 7.33
N GLY A 335 0.13 33.53 7.15
CA GLY A 335 1.51 34.01 7.21
C GLY A 335 2.13 33.84 8.61
N ASP A 336 1.39 34.19 9.65
CA ASP A 336 1.79 34.03 11.05
C ASP A 336 1.95 32.53 11.38
N THR A 337 0.99 31.69 10.97
CA THR A 337 1.08 30.22 11.14
C THR A 337 2.31 29.64 10.44
N ARG A 338 2.61 30.09 9.21
CA ARG A 338 3.81 29.67 8.48
C ARG A 338 5.07 30.11 9.21
N TYR A 339 5.11 31.33 9.72
CA TYR A 339 6.26 31.85 10.47
C TYR A 339 6.53 31.02 11.72
N ASP A 340 5.50 30.78 12.54
CA ASP A 340 5.62 30.01 13.79
C ASP A 340 6.06 28.57 13.51
N TRP A 341 5.47 27.93 12.50
CA TRP A 341 5.86 26.58 12.10
C TRP A 341 7.30 26.53 11.56
N CYS A 342 7.70 27.50 10.73
CA CYS A 342 9.08 27.56 10.22
C CYS A 342 10.10 27.80 11.34
N LYS A 343 9.77 28.60 12.36
CA LYS A 343 10.62 28.78 13.55
C LYS A 343 10.80 27.47 14.31
N MET A 344 9.72 26.74 14.57
CA MET A 344 9.78 25.42 15.20
C MET A 344 10.59 24.43 14.37
N MET A 345 10.41 24.45 13.05
CA MET A 345 11.13 23.58 12.12
C MET A 345 12.63 23.87 12.11
N ASP A 346 13.05 25.14 12.19
CA ASP A 346 14.46 25.54 12.29
C ASP A 346 15.12 24.93 13.55
N GLU A 347 14.45 25.04 14.70
CA GLU A 347 14.90 24.44 15.96
C GLU A 347 15.02 22.90 15.87
N PHE A 348 14.08 22.23 15.19
CA PHE A 348 14.08 20.76 15.06
C PHE A 348 15.08 20.23 14.02
N LEU A 349 15.39 21.01 12.98
CA LEU A 349 16.32 20.62 11.91
C LEU A 349 17.78 20.97 12.20
N ASP A 350 18.07 21.73 13.25
CA ASP A 350 19.41 21.94 13.79
C ASP A 350 19.94 20.64 14.43
N ILE A 351 20.52 19.76 13.61
CA ILE A 351 20.96 18.40 13.97
C ILE A 351 22.45 18.34 14.27
#